data_AF-A0A5C7G4R6-F1
#
_entry.id   AF-A0A5C7G4R6-F1
#
_cell.length_a   1.000
_cell.length_b   1.000
_cell.length_c   1.000
_cell.angle_alpha   90.00
_cell.angle_beta   90.00
_cell.angle_gamma   90.00
#
_symmetry.space_group_name_H-M   'P 1'
#
loop_
_entity.id
_entity.type
_entity.pdbx_description
1 polymer ?
#
loop_
_entity_poly.entity_id
_entity_poly.type
_entity_poly.pdbx_seq_one_letter_code
_entity_poly.pdbx_strand_id
1 'polypeptide(L)'
;MSRRKPIDKTQIRERRNRMLASAAAARLSLTEGVREMRAISGMTQEEFARHRGVSARVIKAIELGQGNPTMATLNRIGQFFGLEVAFVPVMREAQDNGVLQPADDLAAMASDDASVSKAILIQFKHDRDNAAAGMHEIAEAIAEFKHQMNAALQQLKQTAAMGDSTQLPGPGNSTVPDDTATTKPLVRTRKKLRSP
;
A
#
# COMPACT_ATOMS: atom_id res chain seq x y z
N MET A 1 7.52 23.03 -17.89
CA MET A 1 7.28 21.60 -17.67
C MET A 1 7.82 21.22 -16.29
N SER A 2 6.97 20.70 -15.40
CA SER A 2 7.39 20.31 -14.05
C SER A 2 8.37 19.14 -14.11
N ARG A 3 9.52 19.27 -13.43
CA ARG A 3 10.52 18.18 -13.35
C ARG A 3 9.88 17.00 -12.63
N ARG A 4 9.86 15.83 -13.29
CA ARG A 4 9.32 14.60 -12.69
C ARG A 4 10.22 14.17 -11.53
N LYS A 5 9.61 13.72 -10.44
CA LYS A 5 10.35 13.12 -9.33
C LYS A 5 11.08 11.87 -9.86
N PRO A 6 12.37 11.69 -9.56
CA PRO A 6 13.08 10.47 -9.91
C PRO A 6 12.40 9.30 -9.20
N ILE A 7 11.95 8.32 -9.98
CA ILE A 7 11.29 7.13 -9.45
C ILE A 7 12.38 6.13 -9.06
N ASP A 8 12.29 5.59 -7.86
CA ASP A 8 13.19 4.56 -7.33
C ASP A 8 13.01 3.24 -8.11
N LYS A 9 14.13 2.68 -8.59
CA LYS A 9 14.14 1.49 -9.45
C LYS A 9 13.62 0.25 -8.74
N THR A 10 13.86 0.12 -7.44
CA THR A 10 13.35 -1.00 -6.63
C THR A 10 11.84 -0.95 -6.54
N GLN A 11 11.28 0.22 -6.23
CA GLN A 11 9.84 0.46 -6.15
C GLN A 11 9.13 0.18 -7.49
N ILE A 12 9.74 0.54 -8.63
CA ILE A 12 9.18 0.21 -9.96
C ILE A 12 9.10 -1.30 -10.14
N ARG A 13 10.15 -2.03 -9.78
CA ARG A 13 10.20 -3.50 -9.91
C ARG A 13 9.15 -4.15 -9.02
N GLU A 14 9.00 -3.70 -7.79
CA GLU A 14 7.98 -4.19 -6.86
C GLU A 14 6.57 -3.93 -7.36
N ARG A 15 6.29 -2.71 -7.87
CA ARG A 15 5.00 -2.37 -8.49
C ARG A 15 4.71 -3.28 -9.68
N ARG A 16 5.69 -3.48 -10.56
CA ARG A 16 5.55 -4.39 -11.72
C ARG A 16 5.24 -5.81 -11.28
N ASN A 17 6.00 -6.34 -10.31
CA ASN A 17 5.80 -7.71 -9.83
C ASN A 17 4.43 -7.89 -9.19
N ARG A 18 3.98 -6.91 -8.39
CA ARG A 18 2.64 -6.90 -7.79
C ARG A 18 1.54 -6.88 -8.86
N MET A 19 1.66 -6.02 -9.86
CA MET A 19 0.70 -5.93 -10.96
C MET A 19 0.60 -7.27 -11.71
N LEU A 20 1.74 -7.89 -12.05
CA LEU A 20 1.77 -9.19 -12.73
C LEU A 20 1.18 -10.31 -11.87
N ALA A 21 1.44 -10.32 -10.56
CA ALA A 21 0.86 -11.30 -9.64
C ALA A 21 -0.68 -11.14 -9.53
N SER A 22 -1.18 -9.90 -9.48
CA SER A 22 -2.63 -9.63 -9.50
C SER A 22 -3.27 -10.07 -10.81
N ALA A 23 -2.61 -9.84 -11.95
CA ALA A 23 -3.07 -10.29 -13.26
C ALA A 23 -3.16 -11.83 -13.32
N ALA A 24 -2.11 -12.52 -12.88
CA ALA A 24 -2.07 -13.98 -12.83
C ALA A 24 -3.15 -14.58 -11.91
N ALA A 25 -3.52 -13.87 -10.85
CA ALA A 25 -4.59 -14.26 -9.94
C ALA A 25 -6.00 -13.84 -10.40
N ALA A 26 -6.16 -13.30 -11.61
CA ALA A 26 -7.43 -12.75 -12.12
C ALA A 26 -8.06 -11.66 -11.23
N ARG A 27 -7.23 -10.92 -10.47
CA ARG A 27 -7.64 -9.84 -9.55
C ARG A 27 -7.27 -8.45 -10.06
N LEU A 28 -6.84 -8.33 -11.32
CA LEU A 28 -6.48 -7.06 -11.93
C LEU A 28 -7.56 -6.63 -12.92
N SER A 29 -8.28 -5.55 -12.61
CA SER A 29 -9.23 -4.97 -13.55
C SER A 29 -8.50 -4.27 -14.71
N LEU A 30 -9.16 -4.11 -15.87
CA LEU A 30 -8.60 -3.40 -17.02
C LEU A 30 -8.23 -1.96 -16.67
N THR A 31 -9.09 -1.27 -15.92
CA THR A 31 -8.89 0.13 -15.49
C THR A 31 -7.63 0.27 -14.64
N GLU A 32 -7.48 -0.58 -13.62
CA GLU A 32 -6.31 -0.57 -12.74
C GLU A 32 -5.05 -1.01 -13.48
N GLY A 33 -5.15 -2.05 -14.31
CA GLY A 33 -4.04 -2.55 -15.11
C GLY A 33 -3.45 -1.46 -16.01
N VAL A 34 -4.28 -0.73 -16.75
CA VAL A 34 -3.81 0.37 -17.62
C VAL A 34 -3.20 1.51 -16.82
N ARG A 35 -3.80 1.87 -15.68
CA ARG A 35 -3.26 2.91 -14.80
C ARG A 35 -1.89 2.52 -14.22
N GLU A 36 -1.73 1.29 -13.73
CA GLU A 36 -0.46 0.80 -13.18
C GLU A 36 0.61 0.68 -14.25
N MET A 37 0.28 0.15 -15.44
CA MET A 37 1.19 0.11 -16.59
C MET A 37 1.73 1.50 -16.94
N ARG A 38 0.87 2.53 -16.96
CA ARG A 38 1.30 3.91 -17.19
C ARG A 38 2.18 4.44 -16.05
N ALA A 39 1.81 4.19 -14.80
CA ALA A 39 2.55 4.63 -13.63
C ALA A 39 3.97 4.03 -13.58
N ILE A 40 4.09 2.72 -13.83
CA ILE A 40 5.36 1.98 -13.93
C ILE A 40 6.25 2.57 -15.05
N SER A 41 5.64 3.02 -16.15
CA SER A 41 6.36 3.65 -17.26
C SER A 41 6.84 5.07 -16.96
N GLY A 42 6.32 5.71 -15.89
CA GLY A 42 6.62 7.11 -15.58
C GLY A 42 6.14 8.10 -16.65
N MET A 43 5.09 7.74 -17.41
CA MET A 43 4.57 8.48 -18.56
C MET A 43 3.27 9.23 -18.23
N THR A 44 3.01 10.36 -18.90
CA THR A 44 1.68 10.97 -18.91
C THR A 44 0.70 10.14 -19.74
N GLN A 45 -0.60 10.46 -19.69
CA GLN A 45 -1.60 9.76 -20.51
C GLN A 45 -1.30 9.92 -22.01
N GLU A 46 -0.87 11.10 -22.44
CA GLU A 46 -0.54 11.42 -23.84
C GLU A 46 0.72 10.68 -24.30
N GLU A 47 1.75 10.63 -23.45
CA GLU A 47 2.98 9.91 -23.75
C GLU A 47 2.76 8.41 -23.83
N PHE A 48 2.01 7.87 -22.86
CA PHE A 48 1.67 6.45 -22.83
C PHE A 48 0.82 6.07 -24.04
N ALA A 49 -0.19 6.88 -24.38
CA ALA A 49 -1.01 6.67 -25.55
C ALA A 49 -0.18 6.65 -26.85
N ARG A 50 0.70 7.65 -27.03
CA ARG A 50 1.62 7.69 -28.18
C ARG A 50 2.54 6.48 -28.22
N HIS A 51 3.11 6.09 -27.08
CA HIS A 51 3.99 4.93 -26.97
C HIS A 51 3.27 3.59 -27.23
N ARG A 52 1.96 3.52 -26.99
CA ARG A 52 1.11 2.37 -27.29
C ARG A 52 0.39 2.46 -28.63
N GLY A 53 0.59 3.53 -29.41
CA GLY A 53 -0.06 3.70 -30.71
C GLY A 53 -1.59 3.75 -30.61
N VAL A 54 -2.11 4.45 -29.59
CA VAL A 54 -3.54 4.71 -29.37
C VAL A 54 -3.74 6.21 -29.07
N SER A 55 -4.99 6.69 -29.09
CA SER A 55 -5.26 8.09 -28.74
C SER A 55 -5.26 8.32 -27.23
N ALA A 56 -4.90 9.52 -26.79
CA ALA A 56 -4.96 9.90 -25.37
C ALA A 56 -6.40 9.79 -24.80
N ARG A 57 -7.40 10.05 -25.65
CA ARG A 57 -8.82 9.85 -25.32
C ARG A 57 -9.10 8.39 -24.94
N VAL A 58 -8.55 7.42 -25.67
CA VAL A 58 -8.74 5.99 -25.38
C VAL A 58 -8.12 5.63 -24.04
N ILE A 59 -6.87 6.04 -23.76
CA ILE A 59 -6.24 5.78 -22.46
C ILE A 59 -7.04 6.41 -21.31
N LYS A 60 -7.46 7.68 -21.47
CA LYS A 60 -8.28 8.37 -20.47
C LYS A 60 -9.61 7.67 -20.23
N ALA A 61 -10.29 7.26 -21.29
CA ALA A 61 -11.57 6.56 -21.20
C ALA A 61 -11.40 5.24 -20.43
N ILE A 62 -10.40 4.42 -20.80
CA ILE A 62 -10.10 3.16 -20.10
C ILE A 62 -9.77 3.41 -18.61
N GLU A 63 -8.92 4.39 -18.29
CA GLU A 63 -8.55 4.72 -16.89
C GLU A 63 -9.71 5.28 -16.05
N LEU A 64 -10.80 5.71 -16.68
CA LEU A 64 -12.04 6.13 -16.03
C LEU A 64 -13.10 5.01 -15.98
N GLY A 65 -12.81 3.84 -16.56
CA GLY A 65 -13.82 2.80 -16.76
C GLY A 65 -14.91 3.22 -17.76
N GLN A 66 -14.62 4.20 -18.61
CA GLN A 66 -15.53 4.75 -19.60
C GLN A 66 -15.17 4.22 -21.00
N GLY A 67 -16.17 3.83 -21.77
CA GLY A 67 -16.01 3.39 -23.16
C GLY A 67 -15.77 1.89 -23.34
N ASN A 68 -15.72 1.46 -24.61
CA ASN A 68 -15.64 0.07 -25.02
C ASN A 68 -14.45 -0.13 -25.97
N PRO A 69 -13.21 -0.22 -25.44
CA PRO A 69 -12.03 -0.46 -26.27
C PRO A 69 -12.09 -1.86 -26.90
N THR A 70 -11.58 -1.99 -28.12
CA THR A 70 -11.48 -3.31 -28.76
C THR A 70 -10.46 -4.20 -28.03
N MET A 71 -10.64 -5.52 -28.11
CA MET A 71 -9.64 -6.52 -27.70
C MET A 71 -8.25 -6.22 -28.28
N ALA A 72 -8.18 -5.84 -29.55
CA ALA A 72 -6.92 -5.49 -30.22
C ALA A 72 -6.24 -4.27 -29.57
N THR A 73 -7.03 -3.26 -29.16
CA THR A 73 -6.53 -2.09 -28.42
C THR A 73 -5.98 -2.48 -27.06
N LEU A 74 -6.70 -3.30 -26.31
CA LEU A 74 -6.28 -3.74 -24.98
C LEU A 74 -5.00 -4.57 -25.05
N ASN A 75 -4.92 -5.51 -26.00
CA ASN A 75 -3.73 -6.33 -26.22
C ASN A 75 -2.52 -5.48 -26.61
N ARG A 76 -2.70 -4.45 -27.46
CA ARG A 76 -1.61 -3.52 -27.81
C ARG A 76 -1.06 -2.78 -26.59
N ILE A 77 -1.91 -2.45 -25.62
CA ILE A 77 -1.50 -1.79 -24.37
C ILE A 77 -0.75 -2.79 -23.47
N GLY A 78 -1.30 -3.99 -23.29
CA GLY A 78 -0.77 -5.02 -22.39
C GLY A 78 0.51 -5.71 -22.86
N GLN A 79 0.67 -5.90 -24.18
CA GLN A 79 1.73 -6.75 -24.75
C GLN A 79 3.14 -6.31 -24.34
N PHE A 80 3.39 -5.01 -24.21
CA PHE A 80 4.69 -4.49 -23.77
C PHE A 80 5.07 -4.93 -22.35
N PHE A 81 4.08 -5.22 -21.51
CA PHE A 81 4.27 -5.70 -20.15
C PHE A 81 4.27 -7.23 -20.06
N GLY A 82 4.09 -7.93 -21.18
CA GLY A 82 3.89 -9.38 -21.20
C GLY A 82 2.47 -9.78 -20.78
N LEU A 83 1.48 -8.91 -21.02
CA LEU A 83 0.08 -9.16 -20.70
C LEU A 83 -0.77 -9.22 -21.98
N GLU A 84 -1.78 -10.09 -21.95
CA GLU A 84 -2.83 -10.18 -22.96
C GLU A 84 -4.19 -10.33 -22.27
N VAL A 85 -5.26 -9.95 -22.96
CA VAL A 85 -6.63 -10.14 -22.48
C VAL A 85 -7.08 -11.57 -22.78
N ALA A 86 -7.58 -12.25 -21.75
CA ALA A 86 -8.09 -13.61 -21.85
C ALA A 86 -9.33 -13.77 -20.96
N PHE A 87 -10.06 -14.87 -21.17
CA PHE A 87 -11.13 -15.28 -20.26
C PHE A 87 -10.52 -15.83 -18.95
N VAL A 88 -11.18 -15.53 -17.83
CA VAL A 88 -10.84 -16.05 -16.50
C VAL A 88 -12.07 -16.72 -15.89
N PRO A 89 -11.92 -17.66 -14.95
CA PRO A 89 -13.05 -18.22 -14.23
C PRO A 89 -13.88 -17.11 -13.57
N VAL A 90 -15.20 -17.21 -13.65
CA VAL A 90 -16.08 -16.32 -12.89
C VAL A 90 -15.95 -16.70 -11.42
N MET A 91 -15.17 -15.92 -10.68
CA MET A 91 -15.09 -16.04 -9.23
C MET A 91 -16.40 -15.49 -8.67
N ARG A 92 -17.31 -16.38 -8.27
CA ARG A 92 -18.38 -15.99 -7.36
C ARG A 92 -17.69 -15.67 -6.05
N GLU A 93 -17.55 -14.38 -5.75
CA GLU A 93 -17.32 -13.96 -4.37
C GLU A 93 -18.39 -14.65 -3.53
N ALA A 94 -17.99 -15.38 -2.49
CA ALA A 94 -18.94 -15.84 -1.49
C ALA A 94 -19.63 -14.56 -1.00
N GLN A 95 -20.88 -14.36 -1.43
CA GLN A 95 -21.61 -13.14 -1.15
C GLN A 95 -21.58 -12.94 0.35
N ASP A 96 -21.03 -11.80 0.76
CA ASP A 96 -21.30 -11.22 2.07
C ASP A 96 -22.82 -11.15 2.20
N ASN A 97 -23.36 -12.06 3.02
CA ASN A 97 -24.79 -12.23 3.20
C ASN A 97 -25.37 -10.97 3.83
N GLY A 98 -26.33 -10.33 3.14
CA GLY A 98 -27.39 -9.63 3.86
C GLY A 98 -27.88 -8.28 3.33
N VAL A 99 -28.11 -8.12 2.02
CA VAL A 99 -29.23 -7.29 1.56
C VAL A 99 -29.91 -7.99 0.39
N LEU A 100 -30.74 -9.00 0.71
CA LEU A 100 -31.96 -9.19 -0.06
C LEU A 100 -32.76 -7.90 0.15
N GLN A 101 -32.89 -7.05 -0.87
CA GLN A 101 -33.93 -6.03 -0.84
C GLN A 101 -35.26 -6.78 -0.92
N PRO A 102 -36.10 -6.82 0.13
CA PRO A 102 -37.42 -7.38 0.02
C PRO A 102 -38.33 -6.23 -0.40
N ALA A 103 -38.54 -6.05 -1.70
CA ALA A 103 -39.57 -5.13 -2.17
C ALA A 103 -40.46 -5.71 -3.27
N ASP A 104 -39.96 -6.54 -4.19
CA ASP A 104 -40.74 -6.77 -5.41
C ASP A 104 -41.24 -8.21 -5.67
N ASP A 105 -40.78 -9.24 -4.93
CA ASP A 105 -41.09 -10.64 -5.31
C ASP A 105 -41.94 -11.46 -4.32
N LEU A 106 -42.54 -10.84 -3.29
CA LEU A 106 -43.42 -11.54 -2.32
C LEU A 106 -44.77 -12.04 -2.89
N ALA A 107 -45.00 -11.97 -4.20
CA ALA A 107 -46.25 -12.40 -4.82
C ALA A 107 -46.27 -13.88 -5.27
N ALA A 108 -45.16 -14.61 -5.18
CA ALA A 108 -45.12 -15.99 -5.70
C ALA A 108 -44.65 -17.00 -4.65
N MET A 109 -45.59 -17.91 -4.32
CA MET A 109 -45.36 -19.22 -3.72
C MET A 109 -45.32 -19.26 -2.18
N ALA A 110 -46.52 -19.15 -1.61
CA ALA A 110 -46.86 -19.88 -0.39
C ALA A 110 -46.80 -21.39 -0.64
N SER A 111 -46.04 -22.13 0.16
CA SER A 111 -46.45 -23.42 0.74
C SER A 111 -45.40 -23.97 1.71
N ASP A 112 -45.84 -24.21 2.94
CA ASP A 112 -45.41 -25.21 3.92
C ASP A 112 -43.92 -25.41 4.21
N ASP A 113 -43.41 -24.78 5.29
CA ASP A 113 -42.72 -25.51 6.39
C ASP A 113 -42.48 -24.59 7.62
N ALA A 114 -43.46 -24.51 8.53
CA ALA A 114 -43.44 -23.61 9.70
C ALA A 114 -42.49 -24.08 10.83
N SER A 115 -41.90 -25.28 10.74
CA SER A 115 -41.07 -25.84 11.81
C SER A 115 -39.59 -25.50 11.68
N VAL A 116 -39.06 -25.41 10.44
CA VAL A 116 -37.63 -25.09 10.21
C VAL A 116 -37.33 -23.61 10.49
N SER A 117 -38.30 -22.74 10.20
CA SER A 117 -38.17 -21.27 10.33
C SER A 117 -38.00 -20.78 11.77
N LYS A 118 -38.61 -21.46 12.75
CA LYS A 118 -38.52 -21.06 14.17
C LYS A 118 -37.22 -21.52 14.83
N ALA A 119 -36.71 -22.69 14.43
CA ALA A 119 -35.41 -23.21 14.89
C ALA A 119 -34.25 -22.35 14.35
N ILE A 120 -34.30 -22.01 13.06
CA ILE A 120 -33.33 -21.10 12.43
C ILE A 120 -33.33 -19.73 13.13
N LEU A 121 -34.50 -19.17 13.42
CA LEU A 121 -34.61 -17.86 14.07
C LEU A 121 -34.07 -17.83 15.51
N ILE A 122 -34.12 -18.94 16.24
CA ILE A 122 -33.56 -19.05 17.59
C ILE A 122 -32.02 -19.15 17.52
N GLN A 123 -31.49 -19.91 16.56
CA GLN A 123 -30.05 -20.05 16.34
C GLN A 123 -29.40 -18.70 15.99
N PHE A 124 -30.01 -17.95 15.06
CA PHE A 124 -29.53 -16.63 14.64
C PHE A 124 -29.52 -15.57 15.75
N LYS A 125 -30.46 -15.65 16.72
CA LYS A 125 -30.46 -14.74 17.87
C LYS A 125 -29.31 -15.06 18.83
N HIS A 126 -29.08 -16.34 19.12
CA HIS A 126 -27.98 -16.77 19.97
C HIS A 126 -26.60 -16.40 19.39
N ASP A 127 -26.39 -16.58 18.08
CA ASP A 127 -25.12 -16.26 17.44
C ASP A 127 -24.85 -14.75 17.41
N ARG A 128 -25.91 -13.93 17.30
CA ARG A 128 -25.81 -12.47 17.32
C ARG A 128 -25.46 -11.91 18.70
N ASP A 129 -26.00 -12.51 19.76
CA ASP A 129 -25.71 -12.09 21.13
C ASP A 129 -24.28 -12.48 21.54
N ASN A 130 -23.78 -13.64 21.09
CA ASN A 130 -22.40 -14.09 21.33
C ASN A 130 -21.36 -13.25 20.54
N ALA A 131 -21.66 -12.84 19.30
CA ALA A 131 -20.76 -12.00 18.51
C ALA A 131 -20.65 -10.57 19.07
N ALA A 132 -21.72 -10.03 19.66
CA ALA A 132 -21.70 -8.72 20.32
C ALA A 132 -20.81 -8.72 21.58
N ALA A 133 -20.81 -9.80 22.35
CA ALA A 133 -19.97 -9.95 23.53
C ALA A 133 -18.46 -9.96 23.17
N GLY A 134 -18.06 -10.72 22.14
CA GLY A 134 -16.66 -10.77 21.70
C GLY A 134 -16.12 -9.45 21.15
N MET A 135 -16.97 -8.63 20.52
CA MET A 135 -16.59 -7.29 20.02
C MET A 135 -16.33 -6.30 21.17
N HIS A 136 -17.04 -6.43 22.29
CA HIS A 136 -16.80 -5.62 23.48
C HIS A 136 -15.47 -5.96 24.16
N GLU A 137 -15.13 -7.24 24.28
CA GLU A 137 -13.83 -7.68 24.82
C GLU A 137 -12.64 -7.18 23.97
N ILE A 138 -12.76 -7.22 22.64
CA ILE A 138 -11.73 -6.70 21.74
C ILE A 138 -11.61 -5.18 21.85
N ALA A 139 -12.73 -4.47 21.96
CA ALA A 139 -12.73 -3.02 22.13
C ALA A 139 -12.08 -2.60 23.46
N GLU A 140 -12.32 -3.35 24.53
CA GLU A 140 -11.74 -3.13 25.86
C GLU A 140 -10.23 -3.43 25.86
N ALA A 141 -9.80 -4.53 25.25
CA ALA A 141 -8.38 -4.85 25.09
C ALA A 141 -7.62 -3.78 24.28
N ILE A 142 -8.24 -3.20 23.24
CA ILE A 142 -7.65 -2.09 22.47
C ILE A 142 -7.56 -0.81 23.32
N ALA A 143 -8.56 -0.53 24.14
CA ALA A 143 -8.55 0.64 25.02
C ALA A 143 -7.48 0.51 26.12
N GLU A 144 -7.34 -0.67 26.70
CA GLU A 144 -6.35 -0.97 27.73
C GLU A 144 -4.92 -0.91 27.19
N PHE A 145 -4.69 -1.46 25.99
CA PHE A 145 -3.40 -1.36 25.31
C PHE A 145 -3.00 0.10 25.02
N LYS A 146 -3.94 0.94 24.57
CA LYS A 146 -3.71 2.38 24.37
C LYS A 146 -3.35 3.09 25.68
N HIS A 147 -4.01 2.71 26.78
CA HIS A 147 -3.72 3.28 28.09
C HIS A 147 -2.32 2.89 28.59
N GLN A 148 -1.94 1.62 28.45
CA GLN A 148 -0.60 1.13 28.80
C GLN A 148 0.50 1.83 27.99
N MET A 149 0.30 2.01 26.68
CA MET A 149 1.24 2.75 25.82
C MET A 149 1.41 4.21 26.25
N ASN A 150 0.31 4.89 26.59
CA ASN A 150 0.37 6.27 27.06
C ASN A 150 1.07 6.41 28.42
N ALA A 151 0.85 5.47 29.33
CA ALA A 151 1.55 5.42 30.61
C ALA A 151 3.06 5.18 30.43
N ALA A 152 3.46 4.25 29.55
CA ALA A 152 4.86 4.01 29.21
C ALA A 152 5.55 5.23 28.60
N LEU A 153 4.85 5.97 27.73
CA LEU A 153 5.34 7.23 27.16
C LEU A 153 5.52 8.34 28.21
N GLN A 154 4.69 8.35 29.26
CA GLN A 154 4.83 9.31 30.36
C GLN A 154 6.00 8.96 31.28
N GLN A 155 6.22 7.68 31.57
CA GLN A 155 7.38 7.22 32.35
C GLN A 155 8.70 7.57 31.66
N LEU A 156 8.79 7.38 30.33
CA LEU A 156 9.97 7.77 29.55
C LEU A 156 10.24 9.29 29.58
N LYS A 157 9.19 10.12 29.62
CA LYS A 157 9.32 11.57 29.77
C LYS A 157 9.74 11.98 31.18
N GLN A 158 9.32 11.25 32.21
CA GLN A 158 9.70 11.50 33.60
C GLN A 158 11.14 11.07 33.91
N THR A 159 11.61 9.96 33.33
CA THR A 159 13.02 9.53 33.47
C THR A 159 13.99 10.48 32.78
N ALA A 160 13.55 11.17 31.71
CA ALA A 160 14.32 12.23 31.07
C ALA A 160 14.38 13.53 31.88
N ALA A 161 13.46 13.72 32.84
CA ALA A 161 13.38 14.92 33.68
C ALA A 161 14.06 14.78 35.06
N MET A 162 14.53 13.57 35.44
CA MET A 162 15.16 13.28 36.74
C MET A 162 16.68 13.05 36.64
N GLY A 163 17.30 13.31 35.49
CA GLY A 163 18.74 13.18 35.25
C GLY A 163 19.51 14.50 35.37
N ASP A 164 19.26 15.30 36.42
CA ASP A 164 20.06 16.50 36.72
C ASP A 164 20.17 16.76 38.23
N SER A 165 20.98 15.94 38.93
CA SER A 165 21.72 16.32 40.13
C SER A 165 22.43 15.12 40.74
N THR A 166 23.69 14.93 40.38
CA THR A 166 24.69 14.38 41.32
C THR A 166 26.06 14.92 40.93
N GLN A 167 26.66 15.66 41.86
CA GLN A 167 27.87 16.44 41.65
C GLN A 167 29.12 15.70 42.16
N LEU A 168 30.27 16.09 41.57
CA LEU A 168 31.68 15.95 41.97
C LEU A 168 32.48 14.77 41.36
N PRO A 169 33.83 14.87 41.20
CA PRO A 169 34.74 16.03 41.29
C PRO A 169 35.60 16.26 40.02
N GLY A 170 36.16 17.46 39.86
CA GLY A 170 37.18 17.73 38.84
C GLY A 170 38.60 17.42 39.33
N PRO A 171 39.55 17.19 38.41
CA PRO A 171 40.96 17.47 38.67
C PRO A 171 41.47 18.60 37.77
N GLY A 172 42.19 19.52 38.40
CA GLY A 172 42.89 20.61 37.73
C GLY A 172 44.22 20.17 37.10
N ASN A 173 44.57 20.95 36.07
CA ASN A 173 45.88 21.41 35.63
C ASN A 173 47.04 20.42 35.43
N SER A 174 47.51 20.32 34.19
CA SER A 174 48.94 20.20 33.87
C SER A 174 49.23 20.79 32.49
N THR A 175 49.85 21.96 32.55
CA THR A 175 50.69 22.61 31.55
C THR A 175 51.85 21.71 31.13
N VAL A 176 52.13 21.60 29.83
CA VAL A 176 53.45 21.20 29.26
C VAL A 176 53.67 21.99 27.96
N PRO A 177 54.90 22.46 27.66
CA PRO A 177 55.14 23.74 26.99
C PRO A 177 55.46 23.66 25.49
N ASP A 178 55.48 24.85 24.92
CA ASP A 178 56.04 25.28 23.64
C ASP A 178 57.57 25.06 23.62
N ASP A 179 58.12 24.34 22.65
CA ASP A 179 59.40 24.73 22.02
C ASP A 179 59.76 23.91 20.75
N THR A 180 60.02 24.69 19.69
CA THR A 180 60.98 24.53 18.58
C THR A 180 61.40 23.13 18.06
N ALA A 181 61.17 22.90 16.75
CA ALA A 181 62.24 22.75 15.74
C ALA A 181 61.74 22.21 14.38
N THR A 182 61.95 23.02 13.33
CA THR A 182 62.71 22.64 12.12
C THR A 182 62.13 21.61 11.14
N THR A 183 61.85 22.13 9.93
CA THR A 183 62.19 21.65 8.56
C THR A 183 61.09 21.25 7.55
N LYS A 184 60.93 22.20 6.61
CA LYS A 184 60.84 22.08 5.14
C LYS A 184 59.56 21.55 4.47
N PRO A 185 59.11 22.24 3.39
CA PRO A 185 57.94 21.85 2.60
C PRO A 185 58.34 20.98 1.39
N LEU A 186 57.45 20.09 0.94
CA LEU A 186 57.54 19.57 -0.42
C LEU A 186 56.16 19.46 -1.10
N VAL A 187 55.99 20.40 -2.03
CA VAL A 187 55.13 20.43 -3.20
C VAL A 187 55.04 19.05 -3.89
N ARG A 188 53.85 18.61 -4.34
CA ARG A 188 53.56 18.31 -5.78
C ARG A 188 52.25 17.53 -6.05
N THR A 189 51.37 18.25 -6.76
CA THR A 189 50.68 17.89 -8.02
C THR A 189 49.74 16.68 -8.12
N ARG A 190 48.52 17.02 -8.56
CA ARG A 190 47.50 16.20 -9.23
C ARG A 190 48.08 15.25 -10.29
N LYS A 191 47.48 14.06 -10.42
CA LYS A 191 47.53 13.28 -11.67
C LYS A 191 46.15 12.68 -11.98
N LYS A 192 45.53 13.21 -13.03
CA LYS A 192 44.46 12.55 -13.80
C LYS A 192 45.04 11.27 -14.40
N LEU A 193 44.27 10.18 -14.41
CA LEU A 193 44.50 9.06 -15.31
C LEU A 193 43.19 8.72 -16.02
N ARG A 194 43.35 8.53 -17.33
CA ARG A 194 42.39 8.43 -18.43
C ARG A 194 42.28 6.95 -18.82
N SER A 195 41.20 6.62 -19.54
CA SER A 195 40.85 5.36 -20.20
C SER A 195 42.00 4.72 -21.01
N PRO A 196 41.83 3.46 -21.40
CA PRO A 196 41.30 3.17 -22.74
C PRO A 196 39.83 2.73 -22.74
#